data_AF-R9JXA5-F1
#
_entry.id   AF-R9JXA5-F1
#
_cell.length_a   1.000
_cell.length_b   1.000
_cell.length_c   1.000
_cell.angle_alpha   90.00
_cell.angle_beta   90.00
_cell.angle_gamma   90.00
#
_symmetry.space_group_name_H-M   'P 1'
#
loop_
_entity.id
_entity.type
_entity.pdbx_description
1 polymer ?
#
loop_
_entity_poly.entity_id
_entity_poly.type
_entity_poly.pdbx_seq_one_letter_code
_entity_poly.pdbx_strand_id
1 'polypeptide(L)'
;MTLTEKERGKIEKNIGLVHKVIRDKLQPPYQVGMYSYEDLFQIGCIGLCKAASTDKGGTFSTYAYRLIWHQICDAMIYATRRQTKETTCDVTPYIAAKQENPEELSDFRMDIKRALEQAKADAPPSTKKGIDAICMMSKGYTSSEIGEKMDASAKLVCAWVSKARKFLKSRPEFAQIAAAYHLE
;
A
#
# COMPACT_ATOMS: atom_id res chain seq x y z
N MET A 1 2.75 18.90 22.37
CA MET A 1 1.70 19.90 22.65
C MET A 1 1.50 19.95 24.14
N THR A 2 1.55 21.13 24.75
CA THR A 2 1.35 21.31 26.20
C THR A 2 0.10 22.16 26.38
N LEU A 3 -0.94 21.58 26.98
CA LEU A 3 -2.23 22.26 27.18
C LEU A 3 -2.19 23.13 28.45
N THR A 4 -2.77 24.31 28.35
CA THR A 4 -3.03 25.21 29.48
C THR A 4 -4.19 24.70 30.33
N GLU A 5 -4.28 25.17 31.57
CA GLU A 5 -5.33 24.76 32.51
C GLU A 5 -6.75 25.09 31.99
N LYS A 6 -6.90 26.21 31.29
CA LYS A 6 -8.16 26.62 30.66
C LYS A 6 -8.57 25.65 29.54
N GLU A 7 -7.62 25.19 28.74
CA GLU A 7 -7.87 24.21 27.68
C GLU A 7 -8.22 22.83 28.25
N ARG A 8 -7.54 22.41 29.33
CA ARG A 8 -7.86 21.16 30.04
C ARG A 8 -9.29 21.16 30.58
N GLY A 9 -9.69 22.22 31.28
CA GLY A 9 -11.06 22.35 31.77
C GLY A 9 -12.10 22.39 30.64
N LYS A 10 -11.72 22.82 29.44
CA LYS A 10 -12.59 22.77 28.25
C LYS A 10 -12.73 21.36 27.70
N ILE A 11 -11.65 20.59 27.68
CA ILE A 11 -11.62 19.19 27.25
C ILE A 11 -12.50 18.34 28.17
N GLU A 12 -12.31 18.45 29.49
CA GLU A 12 -13.08 17.67 30.49
C GLU A 12 -14.59 17.88 30.33
N LYS A 13 -15.03 19.13 30.15
CA LYS A 13 -16.45 19.46 29.94
C LYS A 13 -17.03 18.91 28.63
N ASN A 14 -16.19 18.60 27.65
CA ASN A 14 -16.60 18.21 26.30
C ASN A 14 -16.18 16.79 25.92
N ILE A 15 -15.65 16.00 26.86
CA ILE A 15 -15.19 14.62 26.57
C ILE A 15 -16.32 13.75 25.99
N GLY A 16 -17.56 13.94 26.47
CA GLY A 16 -18.74 13.26 25.97
C GLY A 16 -19.07 13.51 24.50
N LEU A 17 -18.55 14.61 23.92
CA LEU A 17 -18.68 14.90 22.50
C LEU A 17 -17.98 13.84 21.64
N VAL A 18 -16.89 13.25 22.13
CA VAL A 18 -16.15 12.21 21.40
C VAL A 18 -17.03 10.96 21.22
N HIS A 19 -17.68 10.49 22.28
CA HIS A 19 -18.65 9.39 22.20
C HIS A 19 -19.80 9.72 21.24
N LYS A 20 -20.28 10.97 21.24
CA LYS A 20 -21.31 11.41 20.31
C LYS A 20 -20.83 11.34 18.85
N VAL A 21 -19.65 11.88 18.54
CA VAL A 21 -19.09 11.86 17.18
C VAL A 21 -18.95 10.42 16.68
N ILE A 22 -18.44 9.51 17.52
CA ILE A 22 -18.30 8.09 17.16
C ILE A 22 -19.67 7.47 16.85
N ARG A 23 -20.67 7.67 17.72
CA ARG A 23 -22.03 7.13 17.50
C ARG A 23 -22.75 7.72 16.30
N ASP A 24 -22.53 9.01 16.03
CA ASP A 24 -23.17 9.71 14.91
C ASP A 24 -22.55 9.32 13.55
N LYS A 25 -21.25 9.01 13.51
CA LYS A 25 -20.48 8.85 12.26
C LYS A 25 -20.11 7.42 11.93
N LEU A 26 -20.07 6.53 12.92
CA LEU A 26 -19.74 5.13 12.74
C LEU A 26 -20.94 4.26 13.09
N GLN A 27 -21.00 3.06 12.50
CA GLN A 27 -22.02 2.07 12.82
C GLN A 27 -21.47 1.00 13.78
N PRO A 28 -22.32 0.40 14.64
CA PRO A 28 -21.95 -0.80 15.39
C PRO A 28 -21.38 -1.88 14.45
N PRO A 29 -20.32 -2.62 14.85
CA PRO A 29 -19.77 -2.75 16.21
C PRO A 29 -18.76 -1.66 16.62
N TYR A 30 -18.67 -0.54 15.89
CA TYR A 30 -17.69 0.54 16.15
C TYR A 30 -16.24 0.06 16.13
N GLN A 31 -15.96 -0.91 15.27
CA GLN A 31 -14.63 -1.43 15.00
C GLN A 31 -14.30 -1.13 13.55
N VAL A 32 -13.14 -0.49 13.31
CA VAL A 32 -12.69 -0.16 11.96
C VAL A 32 -11.25 -0.62 11.78
N GLY A 33 -11.06 -1.66 10.97
CA GLY A 33 -9.77 -2.31 10.80
C GLY A 33 -9.24 -2.84 12.13
N MET A 34 -8.05 -2.37 12.51
CA MET A 34 -7.38 -2.74 13.77
C MET A 34 -7.81 -1.93 14.99
N TYR A 35 -8.68 -0.92 14.84
CA TYR A 35 -9.08 -0.06 15.94
C TYR A 35 -10.39 -0.51 16.57
N SER A 36 -10.35 -0.70 17.88
CA SER A 36 -11.51 -0.88 18.75
C SER A 36 -12.22 0.44 19.05
N TYR A 37 -13.38 0.37 19.70
CA TYR A 37 -14.08 1.55 20.19
C TYR A 37 -13.20 2.43 21.08
N GLU A 38 -12.44 1.82 22.00
CA GLU A 38 -11.57 2.54 22.92
C GLU A 38 -10.42 3.23 22.19
N ASP A 39 -9.86 2.61 21.15
CA ASP A 39 -8.83 3.23 20.32
C ASP A 39 -9.38 4.46 19.58
N LEU A 40 -10.57 4.31 18.98
CA LEU A 40 -11.25 5.40 18.29
C LEU A 40 -11.61 6.54 19.24
N PHE A 41 -11.99 6.21 20.48
CA PHE A 41 -12.23 7.20 21.53
C PHE A 41 -10.94 7.96 21.87
N GLN A 42 -9.83 7.28 22.10
CA GLN A 42 -8.53 7.92 22.38
C GLN A 42 -8.08 8.81 21.21
N ILE A 43 -8.19 8.31 19.97
CA ILE A 43 -7.88 9.09 18.75
C ILE A 43 -8.78 10.33 18.66
N GLY A 44 -10.07 10.18 18.96
CA GLY A 44 -11.01 11.28 19.04
C GLY A 44 -10.65 12.30 20.12
N CYS A 45 -10.18 11.86 21.29
CA CYS A 45 -9.67 12.73 22.35
C CYS A 45 -8.44 13.53 21.88
N ILE A 46 -7.57 12.97 21.04
CA ILE A 46 -6.48 13.75 20.41
C ILE A 46 -7.06 14.88 19.55
N GLY A 47 -8.12 14.61 18.79
CA GLY A 47 -8.83 15.62 18.01
C GLY A 47 -9.46 16.72 18.88
N LEU A 48 -10.04 16.34 20.01
CA LEU A 48 -10.59 17.28 21.00
C LEU A 48 -9.50 18.14 21.64
N CYS A 49 -8.36 17.55 21.99
CA CYS A 49 -7.20 18.28 22.52
C CYS A 49 -6.65 19.29 21.51
N LYS A 50 -6.53 18.89 20.23
CA LYS A 50 -6.16 19.81 19.14
C LYS A 50 -7.16 20.96 19.04
N ALA A 51 -8.45 20.66 19.05
CA ALA A 51 -9.50 21.66 18.98
C ALA A 51 -9.45 22.66 20.13
N ALA A 52 -9.16 22.21 21.35
CA ALA A 52 -8.98 23.10 22.50
C ALA A 52 -7.78 24.05 22.31
N SER A 53 -6.65 23.53 21.80
CA SER A 53 -5.42 24.32 21.59
C SER A 53 -5.50 25.33 20.44
N THR A 54 -6.35 25.08 19.44
CA THR A 54 -6.48 25.92 18.25
C THR A 54 -7.80 26.70 18.22
N ASP A 55 -8.51 26.75 19.33
CA ASP A 55 -9.79 27.44 19.41
C ASP A 55 -9.61 28.96 19.29
N LYS A 56 -10.42 29.57 18.42
CA LYS A 56 -10.41 31.02 18.13
C LYS A 56 -11.71 31.70 18.54
N GLY A 57 -12.60 31.00 19.24
CA GLY A 57 -13.91 31.51 19.65
C GLY A 57 -15.07 30.98 18.80
N GLY A 58 -16.30 31.33 19.21
CA GLY A 58 -17.53 30.75 18.68
C GLY A 58 -17.99 29.50 19.43
N THR A 59 -18.86 28.69 18.82
CA THR A 59 -19.38 27.48 19.45
C THR A 59 -18.35 26.35 19.39
N PHE A 60 -17.64 26.15 20.50
CA PHE A 60 -16.55 25.18 20.61
C PHE A 60 -16.96 23.76 20.19
N SER A 61 -18.14 23.29 20.59
CA SER A 61 -18.61 21.94 20.24
C SER A 61 -18.74 21.72 18.74
N THR A 62 -19.19 22.73 17.99
CA THR A 62 -19.26 22.67 16.52
C THR A 62 -17.88 22.54 15.91
N TYR A 63 -16.92 23.33 16.39
CA TYR A 63 -15.54 23.29 15.92
C TYR A 63 -14.86 21.95 16.27
N ALA A 64 -14.97 21.53 17.53
CA ALA A 64 -14.39 20.30 18.05
C ALA A 64 -14.95 19.06 17.36
N TYR A 65 -16.26 19.02 17.09
CA TYR A 65 -16.90 17.90 16.39
C TYR A 65 -16.18 17.58 15.07
N ARG A 66 -15.84 18.62 14.29
CA ARG A 66 -15.15 18.46 13.00
C ARG A 66 -13.72 17.94 13.18
N LEU A 67 -12.99 18.43 14.17
CA LEU A 67 -11.60 18.01 14.43
C LEU A 67 -11.51 16.60 15.01
N ILE A 68 -12.46 16.22 15.87
CA ILE A 68 -12.60 14.84 16.38
C ILE A 68 -12.83 13.89 15.20
N TRP A 69 -13.81 14.19 14.34
CA TRP A 69 -14.10 13.36 13.17
C TRP A 69 -12.90 13.27 12.21
N HIS A 70 -12.23 14.40 11.96
CA HIS A 70 -11.06 14.43 11.09
C HIS A 70 -9.93 13.52 11.60
N GLN A 71 -9.63 13.53 12.90
CA GLN A 71 -8.63 12.63 13.48
C GLN A 71 -9.01 11.16 13.35
N ILE A 72 -10.29 10.83 13.53
CA ILE A 72 -10.79 9.47 13.35
C ILE A 72 -10.67 9.05 11.88
N CYS A 73 -11.03 9.91 10.92
CA CYS A 73 -10.84 9.67 9.49
C CYS A 73 -9.38 9.42 9.12
N ASP A 74 -8.46 10.26 9.59
CA ASP A 74 -7.03 10.12 9.31
C ASP A 74 -6.50 8.77 9.81
N ALA A 75 -6.92 8.36 11.01
CA ALA A 75 -6.56 7.05 11.55
C ALA A 75 -7.12 5.90 10.71
N MET A 76 -8.40 5.97 10.30
CA MET A 76 -9.02 4.96 9.44
C MET A 76 -8.31 4.85 8.08
N ILE A 77 -8.02 5.99 7.43
CA ILE A 77 -7.27 6.03 6.16
C ILE A 77 -5.88 5.44 6.35
N TYR A 78 -5.22 5.76 7.47
CA TYR A 78 -3.92 5.18 7.80
C TYR A 78 -4.00 3.66 7.97
N ALA A 79 -5.01 3.15 8.67
CA ALA A 79 -5.23 1.71 8.82
C ALA A 79 -5.45 1.01 7.48
N THR A 80 -6.30 1.56 6.59
CA THR A 80 -6.52 1.02 5.25
C THR A 80 -5.24 1.03 4.41
N ARG A 81 -4.48 2.13 4.45
CA ARG A 81 -3.18 2.23 3.75
C ARG A 81 -2.16 1.24 4.29
N ARG A 82 -2.15 1.01 5.60
CA ARG A 82 -1.27 0.06 6.26
C ARG A 82 -1.64 -1.38 5.88
N GLN A 83 -2.92 -1.74 5.92
CA GLN A 83 -3.41 -3.04 5.42
C GLN A 83 -3.09 -3.28 3.93
N THR A 84 -3.01 -2.23 3.12
CA THR A 84 -2.67 -2.36 1.69
C THR A 84 -1.16 -2.52 1.47
N LYS A 85 -0.32 -1.97 2.36
CA LYS A 85 1.16 -2.00 2.24
C LYS A 85 1.78 -3.16 3.00
N GLU A 86 1.22 -3.48 4.15
CA GLU A 86 1.49 -4.69 4.91
C GLU A 86 0.54 -5.74 4.35
N THR A 87 0.99 -6.42 3.30
CA THR A 87 0.47 -7.74 2.94
C THR A 87 0.30 -8.52 4.24
N THR A 88 -0.95 -8.85 4.57
CA THR A 88 -1.31 -9.72 5.68
C THR A 88 -0.35 -10.90 5.75
N CYS A 89 0.42 -10.99 6.82
CA CYS A 89 0.93 -12.28 7.26
C CYS A 89 -0.32 -13.15 7.47
N ASP A 90 -0.47 -14.09 6.56
CA ASP A 90 -1.47 -15.14 6.42
C ASP A 90 -2.36 -15.41 7.64
N VAL A 91 -3.62 -14.97 7.54
CA VAL A 91 -4.74 -15.63 8.24
C VAL A 91 -5.89 -15.75 7.24
N THR A 92 -5.60 -16.32 6.07
CA THR A 92 -6.68 -16.98 5.35
C THR A 92 -7.16 -18.14 6.23
N PRO A 93 -8.47 -18.42 6.37
CA PRO A 93 -8.89 -19.76 6.74
C PRO A 93 -8.13 -20.68 5.79
N TYR A 94 -7.61 -21.81 6.29
CA TYR A 94 -7.01 -22.87 5.49
C TYR A 94 -8.01 -23.35 4.40
N ILE A 95 -8.21 -22.55 3.37
CA ILE A 95 -8.52 -22.99 2.03
C ILE A 95 -7.18 -23.57 1.66
N ALA A 96 -7.10 -24.90 1.62
CA ALA A 96 -5.92 -25.60 1.14
C ALA A 96 -5.41 -24.83 -0.07
N ALA A 97 -4.33 -24.06 0.11
CA ALA A 97 -3.56 -23.56 -1.00
C ALA A 97 -3.31 -24.83 -1.80
N LYS A 98 -3.84 -24.89 -3.03
CA LYS A 98 -3.42 -25.91 -3.98
C LYS A 98 -1.91 -25.94 -3.81
N GLN A 99 -1.37 -27.02 -3.25
CA GLN A 99 0.06 -27.13 -3.04
C GLN A 99 0.65 -26.86 -4.42
N GLU A 100 1.29 -25.70 -4.60
CA GLU A 100 1.99 -25.42 -5.83
C GLU A 100 2.98 -26.56 -5.96
N ASN A 101 2.74 -27.44 -6.94
CA ASN A 101 3.56 -28.60 -7.12
C ASN A 101 4.98 -28.09 -7.41
N PRO A 102 6.00 -28.41 -6.58
CA PRO A 102 7.34 -27.85 -6.74
C PRO A 102 7.92 -28.06 -8.15
N GLU A 103 7.48 -29.12 -8.82
CA GLU A 103 7.80 -29.45 -10.21
C GLU A 103 7.18 -28.46 -11.21
N GLU A 104 5.89 -28.12 -11.07
CA GLU A 104 5.18 -27.14 -11.93
C GLU A 104 5.81 -25.74 -11.83
N LEU A 105 6.23 -25.34 -10.62
CA LEU A 105 6.92 -24.06 -10.40
C LEU A 105 8.32 -24.03 -11.04
N SER A 106 9.00 -25.18 -11.07
CA SER A 106 10.30 -25.34 -11.71
C SER A 106 10.19 -25.24 -13.24
N ASP A 107 9.21 -25.93 -13.81
CA ASP A 107 8.95 -25.94 -15.26
C ASP A 107 8.54 -24.56 -15.75
N PHE A 108 7.66 -23.88 -15.02
CA PHE A 108 7.28 -22.48 -15.29
C PHE A 108 8.49 -21.55 -15.37
N ARG A 109 9.40 -21.66 -14.39
CA ARG A 109 10.62 -20.83 -14.34
C ARG A 109 11.55 -21.16 -15.50
N MET A 110 11.63 -22.42 -15.92
CA MET A 110 12.45 -22.85 -17.05
C MET A 110 11.87 -22.32 -18.38
N ASP A 111 10.56 -22.40 -18.55
CA ASP A 111 9.86 -21.94 -19.77
C ASP A 111 9.93 -20.42 -19.91
N ILE A 112 9.70 -19.67 -18.83
CA ILE A 112 9.87 -18.21 -18.83
C ILE A 112 11.31 -17.82 -19.17
N LYS A 113 12.31 -18.48 -18.57
CA LYS A 113 13.72 -18.19 -18.88
C LYS A 113 14.03 -18.42 -20.35
N ARG A 114 13.54 -19.53 -20.91
CA ARG A 114 13.74 -19.88 -22.32
C ARG A 114 13.10 -18.84 -23.25
N ALA A 115 11.87 -18.46 -22.98
CA ALA A 115 11.15 -17.44 -23.74
C ALA A 115 11.83 -16.06 -23.65
N LEU A 116 12.38 -15.70 -22.48
CA LEU A 116 13.14 -14.46 -22.31
C LEU A 116 14.45 -14.45 -23.10
N GLU A 117 15.20 -15.56 -23.12
CA GLU A 117 16.43 -15.68 -23.92
C GLU A 117 16.15 -15.61 -25.43
N GLN A 118 15.08 -16.27 -25.89
CA GLN A 118 14.63 -16.17 -27.28
C GLN A 118 14.20 -14.74 -27.64
N ALA A 119 13.39 -14.11 -26.79
CA ALA A 119 12.99 -12.72 -26.99
C ALA A 119 14.18 -11.76 -26.99
N LYS A 120 15.21 -12.04 -26.18
CA LYS A 120 16.45 -11.27 -26.12
C LYS A 120 17.30 -11.45 -27.38
N ALA A 121 17.29 -12.63 -28.02
CA ALA A 121 18.02 -12.85 -29.27
C ALA A 121 17.53 -11.91 -30.38
N ASP A 122 16.21 -11.79 -30.54
CA ASP A 122 15.54 -11.02 -31.59
C ASP A 122 15.35 -9.53 -31.26
N ALA A 123 15.62 -9.13 -30.01
CA ALA A 123 15.39 -7.78 -29.54
C ALA A 123 16.45 -6.77 -30.07
N PRO A 124 16.07 -5.51 -30.34
CA PRO A 124 17.03 -4.43 -30.58
C PRO A 124 17.95 -4.19 -29.36
N PRO A 125 19.15 -3.61 -29.52
CA PRO A 125 20.14 -3.47 -28.45
C PRO A 125 19.63 -2.78 -27.16
N SER A 126 18.81 -1.73 -27.30
CA SER A 126 18.18 -1.04 -26.15
C SER A 126 17.12 -1.89 -25.46
N THR A 127 16.42 -2.72 -26.22
CA THR A 127 15.41 -3.66 -25.69
C THR A 127 16.08 -4.83 -24.98
N LYS A 128 17.22 -5.33 -25.47
CA LYS A 128 18.03 -6.36 -24.78
C LYS A 128 18.43 -5.91 -23.38
N LYS A 129 18.97 -4.69 -23.26
CA LYS A 129 19.29 -4.07 -21.95
C LYS A 129 18.06 -3.94 -21.06
N GLY A 130 16.90 -3.66 -21.64
CA GLY A 130 15.63 -3.60 -20.91
C GLY A 130 15.16 -4.96 -20.38
N ILE A 131 15.34 -6.04 -21.17
CA ILE A 131 15.05 -7.41 -20.73
C ILE A 131 16.00 -7.80 -19.59
N ASP A 132 17.29 -7.50 -19.72
CA ASP A 132 18.28 -7.74 -18.66
C ASP A 132 17.95 -6.97 -17.38
N ALA A 133 17.52 -5.71 -17.52
CA ALA A 133 17.07 -4.89 -16.40
C ALA A 133 15.82 -5.49 -15.71
N ILE A 134 14.85 -6.03 -16.47
CA ILE A 134 13.68 -6.74 -15.90
C ILE A 134 14.14 -7.96 -15.09
N CYS A 135 15.10 -8.73 -15.59
CA CYS A 135 15.68 -9.89 -14.88
C CYS A 135 16.48 -9.49 -13.64
N MET A 136 17.07 -8.29 -13.59
CA MET A 136 17.72 -7.78 -12.38
C MET A 136 16.68 -7.24 -11.38
N MET A 137 15.64 -6.56 -11.85
CA MET A 137 14.54 -6.10 -10.99
C MET A 137 13.84 -7.27 -10.28
N SER A 138 13.67 -8.43 -10.93
CA SER A 138 13.10 -9.62 -10.29
C SER A 138 13.99 -10.23 -9.19
N LYS A 139 15.29 -9.87 -9.17
CA LYS A 139 16.23 -10.23 -8.10
C LYS A 139 16.33 -9.15 -7.00
N GLY A 140 15.53 -8.09 -7.09
CA GLY A 140 15.47 -7.01 -6.10
C GLY A 140 16.32 -5.79 -6.39
N TYR A 141 17.00 -5.70 -7.54
CA TYR A 141 17.78 -4.52 -7.89
C TYR A 141 16.91 -3.33 -8.28
N THR A 142 17.28 -2.14 -7.81
CA THR A 142 16.65 -0.87 -8.18
C THR A 142 17.16 -0.35 -9.53
N SER A 143 16.40 0.55 -10.17
CA SER A 143 16.81 1.16 -11.44
C SER A 143 18.10 1.99 -11.33
N SER A 144 18.41 2.52 -10.14
CA SER A 144 19.67 3.21 -9.86
C SER A 144 20.86 2.23 -9.83
N GLU A 145 20.76 1.13 -9.07
CA GLU A 145 21.81 0.11 -8.98
C GLU A 145 22.05 -0.60 -10.33
N ILE A 146 20.99 -0.81 -11.11
CA ILE A 146 21.10 -1.35 -12.47
C ILE A 146 21.80 -0.35 -13.39
N GLY A 147 21.49 0.94 -13.24
CA GLY A 147 22.14 2.02 -13.98
C GLY A 147 23.64 2.06 -13.72
N GLU A 148 24.05 1.96 -12.47
CA GLU A 148 25.46 1.88 -12.08
C GLU A 148 26.15 0.64 -12.68
N LYS A 149 25.49 -0.52 -12.68
CA LYS A 149 26.01 -1.76 -13.28
C LYS A 149 26.11 -1.72 -14.80
N MET A 150 25.23 -0.99 -15.47
CA MET A 150 25.13 -0.93 -16.94
C MET A 150 25.68 0.35 -17.56
N ASP A 151 26.38 1.17 -16.76
CA ASP A 151 26.91 2.48 -17.13
C ASP A 151 25.84 3.39 -17.79
N ALA A 152 24.72 3.54 -17.09
CA ALA A 152 23.54 4.25 -17.56
C ALA A 152 22.83 5.01 -16.43
N SER A 153 22.14 6.09 -16.78
CA SER A 153 21.27 6.77 -15.80
C SER A 153 20.04 5.92 -15.46
N ALA A 154 19.55 6.00 -14.22
CA ALA A 154 18.32 5.33 -13.80
C ALA A 154 17.11 5.64 -14.71
N LYS A 155 17.03 6.88 -15.22
CA LYS A 155 15.99 7.29 -16.19
C LYS A 155 16.09 6.51 -17.50
N LEU A 156 17.29 6.28 -18.00
CA LEU A 156 17.54 5.52 -19.22
C LEU A 156 17.21 4.03 -19.03
N VAL A 157 17.52 3.47 -17.85
CA VAL A 157 17.12 2.11 -17.48
C VAL A 157 15.60 1.97 -17.48
N CYS A 158 14.87 2.90 -16.88
CA CYS A 158 13.40 2.91 -16.89
C CYS A 158 12.83 2.97 -18.32
N ALA A 159 13.47 3.72 -19.22
CA ALA A 159 13.08 3.78 -20.63
C ALA A 159 13.31 2.44 -21.35
N TRP A 160 14.46 1.78 -21.12
CA TRP A 160 14.73 0.44 -21.66
C TRP A 160 13.74 -0.60 -21.15
N VAL A 161 13.43 -0.59 -19.84
CA VAL A 161 12.43 -1.47 -19.23
C VAL A 161 11.04 -1.25 -19.83
N SER A 162 10.63 -0.01 -20.03
CA SER A 162 9.33 0.32 -20.64
C SER A 162 9.24 -0.22 -22.07
N LYS A 163 10.32 -0.08 -22.85
CA LYS A 163 10.41 -0.60 -24.22
C LYS A 163 10.42 -2.13 -24.25
N ALA A 164 11.17 -2.76 -23.35
CA ALA A 164 11.20 -4.22 -23.19
C ALA A 164 9.83 -4.79 -22.79
N ARG A 165 9.13 -4.16 -21.84
CA ARG A 165 7.77 -4.59 -21.45
C ARG A 165 6.81 -4.57 -22.64
N LYS A 166 6.83 -3.51 -23.45
CA LYS A 166 6.00 -3.42 -24.66
C LYS A 166 6.36 -4.51 -25.68
N PHE A 167 7.65 -4.78 -25.86
CA PHE A 167 8.15 -5.81 -26.77
C PHE A 167 7.78 -7.23 -26.34
N LEU A 168 7.92 -7.55 -25.05
CA LEU A 168 7.55 -8.85 -24.50
C LEU A 168 6.04 -9.07 -24.56
N LYS A 169 5.23 -8.04 -24.29
CA LYS A 169 3.77 -8.13 -24.36
C LYS A 169 3.22 -8.41 -25.77
N SER A 170 3.95 -8.03 -26.82
CA SER A 170 3.54 -8.32 -28.21
C SER A 170 3.80 -9.77 -28.65
N ARG A 171 4.49 -10.59 -27.84
CA ARG A 171 4.83 -11.96 -28.21
C ARG A 171 3.78 -12.96 -27.70
N PRO A 172 3.29 -13.87 -28.57
CA PRO A 172 2.29 -14.87 -28.18
C PRO A 172 2.83 -15.91 -27.19
N GLU A 173 4.14 -16.18 -27.21
CA GLU A 173 4.84 -17.13 -26.33
C GLU A 173 4.55 -16.86 -24.84
N PHE A 174 4.58 -15.59 -24.41
CA PHE A 174 4.31 -15.24 -23.01
C PHE A 174 2.83 -15.38 -22.63
N ALA A 175 1.91 -15.17 -23.58
CA ALA A 175 0.49 -15.41 -23.35
C ALA A 175 0.17 -16.92 -23.25
N GLN A 176 0.86 -17.75 -24.05
CA GLN A 176 0.73 -19.20 -23.98
C GLN A 176 1.27 -19.75 -22.66
N ILE A 177 2.42 -19.26 -22.18
CA ILE A 177 2.95 -19.63 -20.87
C ILE A 177 1.98 -19.18 -19.76
N ALA A 178 1.45 -17.95 -19.79
CA ALA A 178 0.48 -17.50 -18.79
C ALA A 178 -0.79 -18.39 -18.75
N ALA A 179 -1.30 -18.79 -19.93
CA ALA A 179 -2.45 -19.67 -20.04
C ALA A 179 -2.17 -21.11 -19.57
N ALA A 180 -0.96 -21.64 -19.84
CA ALA A 180 -0.56 -22.99 -19.45
C ALA A 180 -0.45 -23.17 -17.93
N TYR A 181 -0.11 -22.10 -17.20
CA TYR A 181 0.10 -22.13 -15.75
C TYR A 181 -1.02 -21.40 -14.96
N HIS A 182 -2.18 -21.15 -15.57
CA HIS A 182 -3.36 -20.54 -14.93
C HIS A 182 -3.10 -19.25 -14.15
N LEU A 183 -2.20 -18.40 -14.64
CA LEU A 183 -1.94 -17.08 -14.06
C LEU A 183 -2.94 -16.07 -14.64
N GLU A 184 -4.13 -15.97 -14.04
CA GLU A 184 -5.09 -14.87 -14.27
C GLU A 184 -4.79 -13.66 -13.38
#